data_AF-A0A3D2LAQ7-F1
#
_entry.id   AF-A0A3D2LAQ7-F1
#
_cell.length_a   1.000
_cell.length_b   1.000
_cell.length_c   1.000
_cell.angle_alpha   90.00
_cell.angle_beta   90.00
_cell.angle_gamma   90.00
#
_symmetry.space_group_name_H-M   'P 1'
#
loop_
_entity.id
_entity.type
_entity.pdbx_description
1 polymer ?
#
loop_
_entity_poly.entity_id
_entity_poly.type
_entity_poly.pdbx_seq_one_letter_code
_entity_poly.pdbx_strand_id
1 'polypeptide(L)'
;MRKIFAPLSFLALAACGTQTPTETPLADTLPPPQVSEATAEDPYLWLEEVEGEAALDWVRNQNDRSLKELKADPDYAGYEAAAIEALTSAERIPYGSIRDGMVYNFWQDETHVRGLWRRTTLESYASDTPEWETILDFDKLAEEEGKNWVYKGADCFRPKGSDIGYKCMISLSNGGKDAIVRREFDLATKQFVDDGFVTPEAKQGGAWASPDTLLIATDWGEETLTASGYPFIVKRWDRGTPLDAAEEVIRGE
;
A
#
# COMPACT_ATOMS: atom_id res chain seq x y z
N MET A 1 51.28 14.67 -60.83
CA MET A 1 50.49 14.85 -62.08
C MET A 1 49.27 13.95 -61.94
N ARG A 2 48.00 14.36 -61.85
CA ARG A 2 47.13 15.32 -62.57
C ARG A 2 46.04 15.77 -61.56
N LYS A 3 45.91 17.05 -61.22
CA LYS A 3 44.99 18.06 -61.80
C LYS A 3 43.49 17.66 -61.85
N ILE A 4 42.78 18.07 -60.79
CA ILE A 4 41.52 18.86 -60.69
C ILE A 4 40.54 18.81 -61.88
N PHE A 5 39.27 18.50 -61.60
CA PHE A 5 38.10 19.23 -62.09
C PHE A 5 36.97 19.21 -61.05
N ALA A 6 36.54 20.41 -60.63
CA ALA A 6 35.33 20.66 -59.85
C ALA A 6 34.11 20.72 -60.79
N PRO A 7 32.89 20.50 -60.25
CA PRO A 7 31.88 21.53 -60.49
C PRO A 7 31.00 21.87 -59.27
N LEU A 8 30.87 23.18 -59.12
CA LEU A 8 29.74 24.00 -58.64
C LEU A 8 28.70 23.41 -57.68
N SER A 9 28.76 23.94 -56.46
CA SER A 9 27.65 24.05 -55.50
C SER A 9 26.45 24.80 -56.09
N PHE A 10 25.26 24.24 -55.93
CA PHE A 10 24.01 24.98 -55.92
C PHE A 10 23.53 25.09 -54.47
N LEU A 11 23.56 26.30 -53.93
CA LEU A 11 23.03 26.63 -52.60
C LEU A 11 21.51 26.84 -52.75
N ALA A 12 20.70 25.88 -52.32
CA ALA A 12 19.26 26.07 -52.20
C ALA A 12 18.95 26.62 -50.80
N LEU A 13 18.53 27.89 -50.73
CA LEU A 13 17.88 28.43 -49.53
C LEU A 13 16.53 27.72 -49.35
N ALA A 14 16.47 26.76 -48.43
CA ALA A 14 15.20 26.29 -47.89
C ALA A 14 14.77 27.25 -46.78
N ALA A 15 13.76 28.07 -47.07
CA ALA A 15 13.08 28.86 -46.05
C ALA A 15 12.43 27.91 -45.03
N CYS A 16 12.75 28.07 -43.74
CA CYS A 16 12.01 27.44 -42.66
C CYS A 16 10.59 28.03 -42.63
N GLY A 17 9.64 27.34 -43.28
CA GLY A 17 8.23 27.55 -43.00
C GLY A 17 7.89 26.91 -41.66
N THR A 18 7.57 27.72 -40.66
CA THR A 18 6.91 27.24 -39.43
C THR A 18 5.54 26.70 -39.82
N GLN A 19 5.43 25.39 -39.95
CA GLN A 19 4.12 24.74 -39.98
C GLN A 19 3.63 24.63 -38.55
N THR A 20 2.62 25.43 -38.21
CA THR A 20 1.82 25.19 -37.01
C THR A 20 1.13 23.84 -37.21
N PRO A 21 1.25 22.88 -36.29
CA PRO A 21 0.55 21.62 -36.42
C PRO A 21 -0.96 21.93 -36.32
N THR A 22 -1.71 21.56 -37.36
CA THR A 22 -3.17 21.62 -37.33
C THR A 22 -3.66 20.61 -36.31
N GLU A 23 -4.14 21.09 -35.17
CA GLU A 23 -4.91 20.25 -34.25
C GLU A 23 -6.10 19.66 -35.01
N THR A 24 -6.20 18.33 -34.98
CA THR A 24 -7.41 17.65 -35.42
C THR A 24 -8.52 18.08 -34.46
N PRO A 25 -9.63 18.67 -34.92
CA PRO A 25 -10.72 18.99 -34.02
C PRO A 25 -11.22 17.67 -33.43
N LEU A 26 -11.23 17.58 -32.10
CA LEU A 26 -11.94 16.53 -31.37
C LEU A 26 -13.35 16.48 -31.95
N ALA A 27 -13.73 15.31 -32.47
CA ALA A 27 -15.06 15.08 -33.02
C ALA A 27 -16.11 15.62 -32.05
N ASP A 28 -17.07 16.38 -32.59
CA ASP A 28 -18.23 16.90 -31.88
C ASP A 28 -18.74 15.87 -30.87
N THR A 29 -18.56 16.19 -29.58
CA THR A 29 -19.08 15.36 -28.51
C THR A 29 -20.58 15.50 -28.57
N LEU A 30 -21.26 14.52 -29.17
CA LEU A 30 -22.70 14.39 -29.06
C LEU A 30 -23.05 14.42 -27.56
N PRO A 31 -24.07 15.18 -27.13
CA PRO A 31 -24.50 15.14 -25.75
C PRO A 31 -24.77 13.67 -25.37
N PRO A 32 -24.38 13.24 -24.16
CA PRO A 32 -24.62 11.87 -23.74
C PRO A 32 -26.11 11.56 -23.93
N PRO A 33 -26.48 10.36 -24.42
CA PRO A 33 -27.88 10.00 -24.55
C PRO A 33 -28.54 10.25 -23.19
N GLN A 34 -29.61 11.05 -23.19
CA GLN A 34 -30.44 11.19 -22.00
C GLN A 34 -30.94 9.80 -21.66
N VAL A 35 -30.34 9.19 -20.63
CA VAL A 35 -30.84 7.97 -20.02
C VAL A 35 -32.20 8.38 -19.47
N SER A 36 -33.27 7.96 -20.15
CA SER A 36 -34.61 8.11 -19.60
C SER A 36 -34.60 7.47 -18.21
N GLU A 37 -35.11 8.17 -17.20
CA GLU A 37 -35.43 7.62 -15.89
C GLU A 37 -36.52 6.54 -16.04
N ALA A 38 -36.16 5.40 -16.62
CA ALA A 38 -36.75 4.15 -16.23
C ALA A 38 -36.06 3.81 -14.91
N THR A 39 -36.80 3.88 -13.81
CA THR A 39 -36.47 3.16 -12.58
C THR A 39 -36.47 1.66 -12.92
N ALA A 40 -35.42 1.20 -13.60
CA ALA A 40 -35.10 -0.21 -13.68
C ALA A 40 -34.67 -0.58 -12.26
N GLU A 41 -35.54 -1.28 -11.53
CA GLU A 41 -35.15 -1.90 -10.27
C GLU A 41 -33.90 -2.74 -10.55
N ASP A 42 -32.82 -2.46 -9.84
CA ASP A 42 -31.58 -3.23 -9.99
C ASP A 42 -31.82 -4.64 -9.43
N PRO A 43 -31.87 -5.69 -10.27
CA PRO A 43 -32.14 -7.05 -9.80
C PRO A 43 -30.98 -7.61 -8.96
N TYR A 44 -29.85 -6.91 -8.90
CA TYR A 44 -28.64 -7.31 -8.20
C TYR A 44 -28.34 -6.46 -6.95
N LEU A 45 -29.26 -5.59 -6.52
CA LEU A 45 -29.05 -4.72 -5.36
C LEU A 45 -28.62 -5.47 -4.09
N TRP A 46 -29.09 -6.70 -3.90
CA TRP A 46 -28.71 -7.56 -2.77
C TRP A 46 -27.22 -7.98 -2.76
N LEU A 47 -26.48 -7.82 -3.87
CA LEU A 47 -25.02 -8.01 -3.93
C LEU A 47 -24.25 -6.85 -3.28
N GLU A 48 -24.88 -5.69 -3.06
CA GLU A 48 -24.24 -4.54 -2.38
C GLU A 48 -24.05 -4.78 -0.88
N GLU A 49 -24.84 -5.69 -0.29
CA GLU A 49 -24.64 -6.18 1.08
C GLU A 49 -23.46 -7.16 1.12
N VAL A 50 -22.24 -6.64 1.04
CA VAL A 50 -21.01 -7.43 0.82
C VAL A 50 -20.70 -8.48 1.90
N GLU A 51 -21.22 -8.30 3.12
CA GLU A 51 -21.12 -9.28 4.22
C GLU A 51 -22.43 -10.08 4.40
N GLY A 52 -23.45 -9.82 3.59
CA GLY A 52 -24.75 -10.49 3.62
C GLY A 52 -24.66 -11.95 3.18
N GLU A 53 -25.43 -12.82 3.83
CA GLU A 53 -25.42 -14.26 3.59
C GLU A 53 -25.69 -14.61 2.12
N ALA A 54 -26.70 -13.99 1.51
CA ALA A 54 -27.03 -14.22 0.10
C ALA A 54 -25.86 -13.85 -0.84
N ALA A 55 -25.26 -12.67 -0.65
CA ALA A 55 -24.12 -12.20 -1.44
C ALA A 55 -22.92 -13.16 -1.31
N LEU A 56 -22.60 -13.57 -0.08
CA LEU A 56 -21.51 -14.51 0.19
C LEU A 56 -21.77 -15.90 -0.42
N ASP A 57 -23.00 -16.40 -0.35
CA ASP A 57 -23.37 -17.68 -0.98
C ASP A 57 -23.26 -17.61 -2.50
N TRP A 58 -23.65 -16.49 -3.10
CA TRP A 58 -23.45 -16.28 -4.53
C TRP A 58 -21.97 -16.27 -4.89
N VAL A 59 -21.12 -15.55 -4.13
CA VAL A 59 -19.67 -15.51 -4.34
C VAL A 59 -19.05 -16.91 -4.24
N ARG A 60 -19.44 -17.71 -3.23
CA ARG A 60 -18.98 -19.11 -3.09
C ARG A 60 -19.32 -19.93 -4.32
N ASN A 61 -20.56 -19.85 -4.80
CA ASN A 61 -20.98 -20.56 -6.01
C ASN A 61 -20.23 -20.08 -7.28
N GLN A 62 -19.95 -18.78 -7.40
CA GLN A 62 -19.14 -18.27 -8.51
C GLN A 62 -17.68 -18.73 -8.44
N ASN A 63 -17.10 -18.74 -7.24
CA ASN A 63 -15.74 -19.24 -7.01
C ASN A 63 -15.64 -20.73 -7.35
N ASP A 64 -16.59 -21.55 -6.91
CA ASP A 64 -16.61 -22.98 -7.24
C ASP A 64 -16.70 -23.21 -8.74
N ARG A 65 -17.55 -22.44 -9.44
CA ARG A 65 -17.68 -22.50 -10.90
C ARG A 65 -16.38 -22.15 -11.60
N SER A 66 -15.75 -21.02 -11.25
CA SER A 66 -14.54 -20.55 -11.92
C SER A 66 -13.31 -21.39 -11.57
N LEU A 67 -13.13 -21.77 -10.30
CA LEU A 67 -12.02 -22.61 -9.86
C LEU A 67 -12.08 -23.99 -10.50
N LYS A 68 -13.27 -24.57 -10.67
CA LYS A 68 -13.43 -25.85 -11.37
C LYS A 68 -12.94 -25.77 -12.81
N GLU A 69 -13.27 -24.69 -13.53
CA GLU A 69 -12.82 -24.49 -14.90
C GLU A 69 -11.31 -24.29 -14.96
N LEU A 70 -10.77 -23.40 -14.12
CA LEU A 70 -9.33 -23.09 -14.09
C LEU A 70 -8.49 -24.32 -13.72
N LYS A 71 -8.92 -25.11 -12.72
CA LYS A 71 -8.21 -26.30 -12.28
C LYS A 71 -8.38 -27.51 -13.20
N ALA A 72 -9.30 -27.45 -14.17
CA ALA A 72 -9.43 -28.47 -15.20
C ALA A 72 -8.37 -28.34 -16.31
N ASP A 73 -7.71 -27.18 -16.40
CA ASP A 73 -6.56 -26.98 -17.29
C ASP A 73 -5.39 -27.88 -16.83
N PRO A 74 -4.88 -28.79 -17.70
CA PRO A 74 -3.75 -29.64 -17.36
C PRO A 74 -2.48 -28.88 -16.93
N ASP A 75 -2.31 -27.62 -17.37
CA ASP A 75 -1.13 -26.82 -17.04
C ASP A 75 -1.26 -26.10 -15.69
N TYR A 76 -2.46 -26.02 -15.10
CA TYR A 76 -2.74 -25.30 -13.85
C TYR A 76 -1.77 -25.68 -12.73
N ALA A 77 -1.59 -26.98 -12.48
CA ALA A 77 -0.75 -27.46 -11.39
C ALA A 77 0.73 -27.08 -11.60
N GLY A 78 1.21 -27.06 -12.85
CA GLY A 78 2.55 -26.63 -13.18
C GLY A 78 2.76 -25.13 -12.95
N TYR A 79 1.78 -24.31 -13.35
CA TYR A 79 1.84 -22.87 -13.12
C TYR A 79 1.71 -22.49 -11.65
N GLU A 80 0.83 -23.16 -10.89
CA GLU A 80 0.70 -22.94 -9.46
C GLU A 80 2.01 -23.27 -8.72
N ALA A 81 2.62 -24.43 -9.02
CA ALA A 81 3.89 -24.81 -8.41
C ALA A 81 5.03 -23.83 -8.76
N ALA A 82 5.15 -23.44 -10.03
CA ALA A 82 6.18 -22.48 -10.46
C ALA A 82 5.97 -21.08 -9.84
N ALA A 83 4.72 -20.64 -9.69
CA ALA A 83 4.41 -19.37 -9.03
C ALA A 83 4.76 -19.42 -7.53
N ILE A 84 4.44 -20.52 -6.84
CA ILE A 84 4.80 -20.71 -5.43
C ILE A 84 6.32 -20.70 -5.29
N GLU A 85 7.05 -21.49 -6.08
CA GLU A 85 8.52 -21.54 -6.07
C GLU A 85 9.14 -20.15 -6.25
N ALA A 86 8.67 -19.38 -7.22
CA ALA A 86 9.16 -18.03 -7.47
C ALA A 86 8.83 -17.05 -6.32
N LEU A 87 7.62 -17.12 -5.76
CA LEU A 87 7.14 -16.20 -4.72
C LEU A 87 7.76 -16.48 -3.35
N THR A 88 8.10 -17.74 -3.05
CA THR A 88 8.69 -18.15 -1.76
C THR A 88 10.20 -18.34 -1.83
N SER A 89 10.82 -18.21 -3.01
CA SER A 89 12.26 -18.39 -3.20
C SER A 89 13.09 -17.55 -2.23
N ALA A 90 14.10 -18.18 -1.63
CA ALA A 90 15.10 -17.55 -0.78
C ALA A 90 16.08 -16.65 -1.56
N GLU A 91 16.12 -16.77 -2.89
CA GLU A 91 17.04 -16.01 -3.76
C GLU A 91 16.49 -14.63 -4.15
N ARG A 92 15.25 -14.30 -3.76
CA ARG A 92 14.67 -12.98 -4.02
C ARG A 92 15.49 -11.90 -3.32
N ILE A 93 15.67 -10.77 -4.00
CA ILE A 93 16.40 -9.62 -3.47
C ILE A 93 15.63 -9.06 -2.25
N PRO A 94 16.24 -9.04 -1.05
CA PRO A 94 15.60 -8.55 0.17
C PRO A 94 15.64 -7.02 0.24
N TYR A 95 14.90 -6.34 -0.63
CA TYR A 95 14.83 -4.88 -0.65
C TYR A 95 14.46 -4.30 0.72
N GLY A 96 15.10 -3.18 1.06
CA GLY A 96 14.92 -2.59 2.38
C GLY A 96 15.10 -1.09 2.42
N SER A 97 14.81 -0.53 3.58
CA SER A 97 15.00 0.89 3.91
C SER A 97 16.14 1.03 4.91
N ILE A 98 16.95 2.07 4.75
CA ILE A 98 18.12 2.30 5.62
C ILE A 98 17.74 3.26 6.75
N ARG A 99 18.05 2.88 8.00
CA ARG A 99 17.99 3.77 9.17
C ARG A 99 19.19 3.47 10.06
N ASP A 100 19.97 4.49 10.41
CA ASP A 100 21.12 4.38 11.31
C ASP A 100 22.09 3.22 11.02
N GLY A 101 22.48 3.07 9.75
CA GLY A 101 23.44 2.03 9.36
C GLY A 101 22.88 0.60 9.33
N MET A 102 21.57 0.44 9.53
CA MET A 102 20.84 -0.83 9.42
C MET A 102 19.92 -0.82 8.20
N VAL A 103 19.77 -1.97 7.57
CA VAL A 103 18.79 -2.23 6.50
C VAL A 103 17.60 -2.94 7.11
N TYR A 104 16.40 -2.39 6.90
CA TYR A 104 15.13 -2.95 7.36
C TYR A 104 14.37 -3.55 6.18
N ASN A 105 14.00 -4.82 6.29
CA ASN A 105 13.36 -5.60 5.24
C ASN A 105 12.08 -6.25 5.79
N PHE A 106 11.08 -6.40 4.91
CA PHE A 106 9.93 -7.25 5.15
C PHE A 106 10.09 -8.51 4.28
N TRP A 107 9.88 -9.67 4.88
CA TRP A 107 10.15 -10.95 4.23
C TRP A 107 9.00 -11.92 4.44
N GLN A 108 8.59 -12.60 3.38
CA GLN A 108 7.61 -13.68 3.42
C GLN A 108 8.19 -14.88 2.70
N ASP A 109 7.95 -16.09 3.19
CA ASP A 109 8.35 -17.34 2.58
C ASP A 109 7.35 -18.46 2.92
N GLU A 110 7.69 -19.71 2.61
CA GLU A 110 6.83 -20.86 2.88
C GLU A 110 6.57 -21.12 4.37
N THR A 111 7.44 -20.62 5.25
CA THR A 111 7.33 -20.76 6.71
C THR A 111 6.75 -19.52 7.38
N HIS A 112 7.09 -18.33 6.87
CA HIS A 112 6.61 -17.04 7.36
C HIS A 112 5.63 -16.45 6.33
N VAL A 113 4.42 -16.97 6.32
CA VAL A 113 3.40 -16.65 5.32
C VAL A 113 2.88 -15.23 5.50
N ARG A 114 2.71 -14.76 6.74
CA ARG A 114 2.36 -13.37 7.07
C ARG A 114 3.60 -12.47 7.12
N GLY A 115 4.75 -13.07 7.40
CA GLY A 115 6.05 -12.50 7.18
C GLY A 115 6.75 -11.98 8.44
N LEU A 116 7.98 -11.56 8.22
CA LEU A 116 8.89 -11.02 9.22
C LEU A 116 9.23 -9.58 8.86
N TRP A 117 9.13 -8.69 9.84
CA TRP A 117 9.90 -7.46 9.83
C TRP A 117 11.25 -7.72 10.48
N ARG A 118 12.33 -7.52 9.73
CA ARG A 118 13.69 -7.87 10.14
C ARG A 118 14.69 -6.78 9.76
N ARG A 119 15.86 -6.80 10.39
CA ARG A 119 16.98 -5.90 10.05
C ARG A 119 18.33 -6.59 10.02
N THR A 120 19.28 -5.97 9.34
CA THR A 120 20.69 -6.36 9.34
C THR A 120 21.58 -5.12 9.22
N THR A 121 22.88 -5.24 9.46
CA THR A 121 23.83 -4.13 9.26
C THR A 121 24.08 -3.89 7.77
N LEU A 122 24.49 -2.68 7.39
CA LEU A 122 24.90 -2.41 6.01
C LEU A 122 26.05 -3.32 5.53
N GLU A 123 26.97 -3.66 6.43
CA GLU A 123 28.10 -4.56 6.13
C GLU A 123 27.60 -5.98 5.82
N SER A 124 26.74 -6.53 6.67
CA SER A 124 26.20 -7.87 6.47
C SER A 124 25.27 -7.93 5.24
N TYR A 125 24.48 -6.88 5.00
CA TYR A 125 23.64 -6.74 3.81
C TYR A 125 24.42 -6.76 2.49
N ALA A 126 25.69 -6.33 2.50
CA ALA A 126 26.55 -6.32 1.32
C ALA A 126 27.18 -7.70 1.02
N SER A 127 26.96 -8.71 1.89
CA SER A 127 27.42 -10.08 1.68
C SER A 127 26.38 -10.94 0.97
N ASP A 128 26.80 -12.10 0.46
CA ASP A 128 25.89 -13.08 -0.16
C ASP A 128 24.95 -13.75 0.87
N THR A 129 25.28 -13.68 2.17
CA THR A 129 24.51 -14.30 3.25
C THR A 129 24.29 -13.33 4.41
N PRO A 130 23.40 -12.33 4.25
CA PRO A 130 23.12 -11.37 5.31
C PRO A 130 22.55 -12.05 6.56
N GLU A 131 23.06 -11.65 7.74
CA GLU A 131 22.59 -12.10 9.03
C GLU A 131 21.44 -11.22 9.49
N TRP A 132 20.23 -11.77 9.43
CA TRP A 132 19.01 -11.04 9.77
C TRP A 132 18.62 -11.22 11.24
N GLU A 133 18.33 -10.11 11.89
CA GLU A 133 17.70 -10.03 13.20
C GLU A 133 16.20 -9.78 13.02
N THR A 134 15.35 -10.70 13.52
CA THR A 134 13.90 -10.50 13.55
C THR A 134 13.53 -9.39 14.54
N ILE A 135 12.70 -8.44 14.07
CA ILE A 135 12.12 -7.37 14.87
C ILE A 135 10.71 -7.75 15.32
N LEU A 136 9.88 -8.19 14.37
CA LEU A 136 8.50 -8.61 14.62
C LEU A 136 8.12 -9.72 13.65
N ASP A 137 7.51 -10.78 14.19
CA ASP A 137 6.97 -11.92 13.46
C ASP A 137 5.44 -11.78 13.40
N PHE A 138 4.90 -11.60 12.18
CA PHE A 138 3.47 -11.40 11.99
C PHE A 138 2.68 -12.71 11.95
N ASP A 139 3.34 -13.85 11.69
CA ASP A 139 2.73 -15.17 11.79
C ASP A 139 2.42 -15.47 13.26
N LYS A 140 3.42 -15.29 14.12
CA LYS A 140 3.28 -15.43 15.57
C LYS A 140 2.27 -14.44 16.15
N LEU A 141 2.33 -13.16 15.75
CA LEU A 141 1.39 -12.14 16.23
C LEU A 141 -0.06 -12.48 15.88
N ALA A 142 -0.30 -12.96 14.66
CA ALA A 142 -1.62 -13.34 14.20
C ALA A 142 -2.18 -14.56 14.96
N GLU A 143 -1.33 -15.55 15.24
CA GLU A 143 -1.68 -16.72 16.04
C GLU A 143 -2.04 -16.34 17.48
N GLU A 144 -1.19 -15.56 18.15
CA GLU A 144 -1.37 -15.15 19.55
C GLU A 144 -2.65 -14.32 19.75
N GLU A 145 -3.00 -13.47 18.78
CA GLU A 145 -4.18 -12.59 18.88
C GLU A 145 -5.43 -13.18 18.22
N GLY A 146 -5.32 -14.31 17.51
CA GLY A 146 -6.44 -14.91 16.77
C GLY A 146 -7.00 -14.00 15.67
N LYS A 147 -6.12 -13.24 14.99
CA LYS A 147 -6.48 -12.23 13.99
C LYS A 147 -5.79 -12.52 12.66
N ASN A 148 -6.44 -12.16 11.55
CA ASN A 148 -5.87 -12.33 10.22
C ASN A 148 -4.94 -11.15 9.88
N TRP A 149 -3.91 -10.91 10.70
CA TRP A 149 -3.06 -9.74 10.55
C TRP A 149 -2.24 -9.77 9.25
N VAL A 150 -2.28 -8.65 8.54
CA VAL A 150 -1.43 -8.38 7.37
C VAL A 150 -0.69 -7.08 7.64
N TYR A 151 0.63 -7.13 7.58
CA TYR A 151 1.50 -5.97 7.74
C TYR A 151 1.33 -4.98 6.58
N LYS A 152 1.12 -3.70 6.91
CA LYS A 152 0.91 -2.60 5.95
C LYS A 152 1.99 -1.52 6.06
N GLY A 153 3.05 -1.76 6.82
CA GLY A 153 4.19 -0.83 6.94
C GLY A 153 4.47 -0.37 8.37
N ALA A 154 5.63 0.24 8.55
CA ALA A 154 6.12 0.80 9.79
C ALA A 154 6.57 2.26 9.55
N ASP A 155 5.86 3.19 10.17
CA ASP A 155 6.18 4.62 10.11
C ASP A 155 7.00 5.00 11.35
N CYS A 156 8.32 5.02 11.18
CA CYS A 156 9.28 5.22 12.26
C CYS A 156 9.77 6.66 12.34
N PHE A 157 9.72 7.20 13.55
CA PHE A 157 10.16 8.55 13.87
C PHE A 157 11.20 8.56 14.99
N ARG A 158 12.16 9.47 14.82
CA ARG A 158 13.10 9.90 15.85
C ARG A 158 13.48 11.35 15.53
N PRO A 159 13.49 12.25 16.53
CA PRO A 159 14.02 13.60 16.35
C PRO A 159 15.44 13.58 15.79
N LYS A 160 15.72 14.51 14.89
CA LYS A 160 17.04 14.60 14.28
C LYS A 160 18.08 14.99 15.35
N GLY A 161 19.12 14.17 15.49
CA GLY A 161 20.24 14.43 16.41
C GLY A 161 19.93 14.14 17.89
N SER A 162 18.84 13.43 18.19
CA SER A 162 18.55 12.98 19.55
C SER A 162 19.05 11.56 19.80
N ASP A 163 19.41 11.27 21.06
CA ASP A 163 19.76 9.93 21.52
C ASP A 163 18.55 9.06 21.86
N ILE A 164 17.33 9.58 21.74
CA ILE A 164 16.12 8.77 21.95
C ILE A 164 16.00 7.71 20.85
N GLY A 165 15.53 6.51 21.21
CA GLY A 165 15.28 5.44 20.25
C GLY A 165 14.17 5.76 19.25
N TYR A 166 14.12 5.02 18.15
CA TYR A 166 13.01 5.10 17.20
C TYR A 166 11.73 4.56 17.82
N LYS A 167 10.64 5.33 17.69
CA LYS A 167 9.27 4.84 17.83
C LYS A 167 8.67 4.66 16.45
N CYS A 168 7.91 3.59 16.26
CA CYS A 168 7.28 3.27 14.99
C CYS A 168 5.79 3.05 15.16
N MET A 169 4.98 3.55 14.24
CA MET A 169 3.59 3.12 14.12
C MET A 169 3.53 1.93 13.16
N ILE A 170 3.24 0.74 13.68
CA ILE A 170 3.03 -0.48 12.90
C ILE A 170 1.58 -0.50 12.44
N SER A 171 1.39 -0.55 11.11
CA SER A 171 0.07 -0.62 10.48
C SER A 171 -0.28 -2.08 10.19
N LEU A 172 -1.44 -2.53 10.67
CA LEU A 172 -1.95 -3.90 10.51
C LEU A 172 -3.38 -3.86 9.98
N SER A 173 -3.68 -4.57 8.89
CA SER A 173 -5.08 -4.80 8.46
C SER A 173 -5.53 -6.19 8.88
N ASN A 174 -6.79 -6.36 9.29
CA ASN A 174 -7.38 -7.67 9.52
C ASN A 174 -7.99 -8.21 8.22
N GLY A 175 -7.34 -9.20 7.60
CA GLY A 175 -7.80 -9.81 6.36
C GLY A 175 -7.48 -9.01 5.10
N GLY A 176 -6.47 -8.13 5.14
CA GLY A 176 -5.98 -7.42 3.95
C GLY A 176 -6.79 -6.19 3.54
N LYS A 177 -7.80 -5.80 4.33
CA LYS A 177 -8.64 -4.61 4.14
C LYS A 177 -7.82 -3.32 3.97
N ASP A 178 -8.45 -2.30 3.38
CA ASP A 178 -7.92 -0.93 3.38
C ASP A 178 -7.91 -0.33 4.78
N ALA A 179 -8.86 -0.76 5.63
CA ALA A 179 -8.88 -0.39 7.03
C ALA A 179 -7.72 -1.07 7.77
N ILE A 180 -7.05 -0.28 8.61
CA ILE A 180 -5.92 -0.71 9.42
C ILE A 180 -6.15 -0.34 10.88
N VAL A 181 -5.45 -1.02 11.77
CA VAL A 181 -5.13 -0.60 13.13
C VAL A 181 -3.67 -0.13 13.10
N ARG A 182 -3.34 0.95 13.80
CA ARG A 182 -1.95 1.39 14.01
C ARG A 182 -1.59 1.23 15.47
N ARG A 183 -0.44 0.63 15.77
CA ARG A 183 0.07 0.42 17.13
C ARG A 183 1.49 0.95 17.25
N GLU A 184 1.75 1.72 18.29
CA GLU A 184 3.09 2.20 18.60
C GLU A 184 3.99 1.04 19.03
N PHE A 185 5.20 1.04 18.49
CA PHE A 185 6.20 0.01 18.68
C PHE A 185 7.55 0.67 18.97
N ASP A 186 8.25 0.16 19.99
CA ASP A 186 9.60 0.57 20.33
C ASP A 186 10.61 -0.32 19.61
N LEU A 187 11.43 0.29 18.76
CA LEU A 187 12.38 -0.44 17.93
C LEU A 187 13.61 -0.95 18.71
N ALA A 188 13.91 -0.36 19.87
CA ALA A 188 15.01 -0.78 20.71
C ALA A 188 14.64 -2.01 21.53
N THR A 189 13.45 -2.03 22.12
CA THR A 189 12.95 -3.19 22.89
C THR A 189 12.30 -4.26 22.01
N LYS A 190 11.93 -3.90 20.77
CA LYS A 190 11.21 -4.75 19.81
C LYS A 190 9.85 -5.21 20.34
N GLN A 191 9.14 -4.28 20.97
CA GLN A 191 7.85 -4.53 21.60
C GLN A 191 6.85 -3.42 21.27
N PHE A 192 5.56 -3.78 21.26
CA PHE A 192 4.51 -2.78 21.30
C PHE A 192 4.58 -2.01 22.62
N VAL A 193 4.24 -0.72 22.57
CA VAL A 193 4.22 0.15 23.76
C VAL A 193 2.85 0.02 24.42
N ASP A 194 2.81 -0.47 25.67
CA ASP A 194 1.55 -0.76 26.40
C ASP A 194 0.60 0.45 26.48
N ASP A 195 1.11 1.60 26.90
CA ASP A 195 0.37 2.88 26.96
C ASP A 195 0.74 3.80 25.79
N GLY A 196 1.04 3.20 24.63
CA GLY A 196 1.42 3.90 23.41
C GLY A 196 0.23 4.38 22.59
N PHE A 197 0.52 5.01 21.46
CA PHE A 197 -0.52 5.34 20.48
C PHE A 197 -1.09 4.07 19.84
N VAL A 198 -2.39 3.85 20.00
CA VAL A 198 -3.16 2.78 19.34
C VAL A 198 -4.43 3.35 18.74
N THR A 199 -4.68 3.07 17.45
CA THR A 199 -5.90 3.51 16.76
C THR A 199 -6.88 2.36 16.55
N PRO A 200 -8.20 2.61 16.55
CA PRO A 200 -9.18 1.61 16.14
C PRO A 200 -9.04 1.27 14.65
N GLU A 201 -9.69 0.17 14.23
CA GLU A 201 -9.71 -0.23 12.82
C GLU A 201 -10.50 0.78 11.98
N ALA A 202 -9.83 1.45 11.05
CA ALA A 202 -10.44 2.41 10.12
C ALA A 202 -9.53 2.60 8.90
N LYS A 203 -10.09 3.12 7.80
CA LYS A 203 -9.25 3.79 6.80
C LYS A 203 -8.65 5.02 7.46
N GLN A 204 -7.33 5.08 7.54
CA GLN A 204 -6.67 6.11 8.32
C GLN A 204 -5.29 6.46 7.78
N GLY A 205 -4.82 7.64 8.15
CA GLY A 205 -3.48 8.13 7.88
C GLY A 205 -2.97 8.92 9.08
N GLY A 206 -1.68 9.11 9.18
CA GLY A 206 -1.13 9.98 10.21
C GLY A 206 0.38 10.08 10.14
N ALA A 207 0.90 11.11 10.80
CA ALA A 207 2.31 11.47 10.80
C ALA A 207 2.75 11.91 12.19
N TRP A 208 4.01 11.65 12.53
CA TRP A 208 4.62 12.16 13.75
C TRP A 208 4.82 13.68 13.65
N ALA A 209 4.32 14.42 14.64
CA ALA A 209 4.61 15.83 14.82
C ALA A 209 5.74 16.05 15.84
N SER A 210 5.82 15.18 16.85
CA SER A 210 6.85 15.16 17.89
C SER A 210 6.97 13.73 18.47
N PRO A 211 7.92 13.43 19.37
CA PRO A 211 7.95 12.14 20.08
C PRO A 211 6.66 11.81 20.83
N ASP A 212 5.87 12.82 21.18
CA ASP A 212 4.69 12.73 22.04
C ASP A 212 3.42 13.24 21.34
N THR A 213 3.46 13.47 20.04
CA THR A 213 2.33 14.03 19.28
C THR A 213 2.23 13.42 17.88
N LEU A 214 1.04 12.92 17.53
CA LEU A 214 0.66 12.50 16.18
C LEU A 214 -0.33 13.48 15.55
N LEU A 215 -0.23 13.67 14.24
CA LEU A 215 -1.33 14.12 13.40
C LEU A 215 -2.02 12.88 12.85
N ILE A 216 -3.32 12.72 13.08
CA ILE A 216 -4.07 11.52 12.71
C ILE A 216 -5.36 11.91 11.98
N ALA A 217 -5.65 11.19 10.91
CA ALA A 217 -6.93 11.21 10.21
C ALA A 217 -7.50 9.79 10.27
N THR A 218 -8.65 9.63 10.90
CA THR A 218 -9.32 8.35 11.13
C THR A 218 -10.83 8.58 11.15
N ASP A 219 -11.62 7.52 11.26
CA ASP A 219 -13.03 7.64 11.60
C ASP A 219 -13.19 8.27 12.99
N TRP A 220 -13.85 9.44 13.02
CA TRP A 220 -14.15 10.20 14.23
C TRP A 220 -15.63 10.11 14.63
N GLY A 221 -16.41 9.24 13.98
CA GLY A 221 -17.84 9.06 14.18
C GLY A 221 -18.67 9.64 13.04
N GLU A 222 -19.94 9.94 13.34
CA GLU A 222 -20.92 10.40 12.36
C GLU A 222 -20.44 11.63 11.57
N GLU A 223 -20.70 11.63 10.26
CA GLU A 223 -20.38 12.72 9.35
C GLU A 223 -18.89 13.12 9.31
N THR A 224 -17.98 12.17 9.59
CA THR A 224 -16.52 12.41 9.59
C THR A 224 -15.75 11.68 8.49
N LEU A 225 -16.46 10.85 7.72
CA LEU A 225 -15.96 10.09 6.59
C LEU A 225 -16.66 10.52 5.29
N THR A 226 -15.94 10.45 4.19
CA THR A 226 -16.53 10.54 2.85
C THR A 226 -17.48 9.35 2.61
N ALA A 227 -18.33 9.43 1.59
CA ALA A 227 -19.17 8.29 1.17
C ALA A 227 -18.37 7.01 0.88
N SER A 228 -17.08 7.15 0.50
CA SER A 228 -16.16 6.03 0.25
C SER A 228 -15.41 5.55 1.52
N GLY A 229 -15.78 6.07 2.69
CA GLY A 229 -15.22 5.69 4.00
C GLY A 229 -13.84 6.27 4.31
N TYR A 230 -13.35 7.27 3.58
CA TYR A 230 -12.06 7.91 3.86
C TYR A 230 -12.23 9.10 4.80
N PRO A 231 -11.32 9.28 5.78
CA PRO A 231 -11.37 10.41 6.69
C PRO A 231 -10.92 11.68 5.99
N PHE A 232 -11.59 12.79 6.29
CA PHE A 232 -11.24 14.13 5.78
C PHE A 232 -10.92 15.13 6.90
N ILE A 233 -10.88 14.68 8.16
CA ILE A 233 -10.52 15.50 9.32
C ILE A 233 -9.20 15.00 9.89
N VAL A 234 -8.23 15.91 10.00
CA VAL A 234 -6.95 15.67 10.67
C VAL A 234 -6.99 16.30 12.05
N LYS A 235 -6.68 15.50 13.08
CA LYS A 235 -6.54 15.97 14.45
C LYS A 235 -5.13 15.76 14.98
N ARG A 236 -4.73 16.61 15.94
CA ARG A 236 -3.51 16.46 16.74
C ARG A 236 -3.84 15.64 17.98
N TRP A 237 -3.12 14.55 18.18
CA TRP A 237 -3.28 13.65 19.30
C TRP A 237 -2.00 13.59 20.12
N ASP A 238 -2.10 13.93 21.41
CA ASP A 238 -0.97 13.96 22.34
C ASP A 238 -0.91 12.69 23.20
N ARG A 239 0.32 12.25 23.49
CA ARG A 239 0.58 11.05 24.29
C ARG A 239 -0.08 11.14 25.67
N GLY A 240 -0.61 10.01 26.13
CA GLY A 240 -1.26 9.92 27.44
C GLY A 240 -2.67 10.50 27.48
N THR A 241 -3.20 10.97 26.34
CA THR A 241 -4.60 11.38 26.19
C THR A 241 -5.39 10.31 25.41
N PRO A 242 -6.69 10.12 25.69
CA PRO A 242 -7.52 9.26 24.85
C PRO A 242 -7.67 9.87 23.44
N LEU A 243 -7.88 9.01 22.43
CA LEU A 243 -7.96 9.43 21.03
C LEU A 243 -9.07 10.45 20.76
N ASP A 244 -10.20 10.35 21.47
CA ASP A 244 -11.35 11.25 21.33
C ASP A 244 -11.07 12.68 21.85
N ALA A 245 -10.03 12.87 22.66
CA ALA A 245 -9.55 14.17 23.10
C ALA A 245 -8.64 14.88 22.06
N ALA A 246 -8.33 14.23 20.93
CA ALA A 246 -7.55 14.83 19.87
C ALA A 246 -8.22 16.10 19.33
N GLU A 247 -7.40 17.12 19.02
CA GLU A 247 -7.86 18.44 18.62
C GLU A 247 -7.84 18.62 17.10
N GLU A 248 -8.92 19.10 16.51
CA GLU A 248 -8.98 19.35 15.06
C GLU A 248 -7.97 20.41 14.61
N VAL A 249 -7.19 20.07 13.58
CA VAL A 249 -6.18 20.95 12.98
C VAL A 249 -6.64 21.45 11.62
N ILE A 250 -7.16 20.54 10.80
CA ILE A 250 -7.68 20.86 9.47
C ILE A 250 -8.77 19.86 9.09
N ARG A 251 -9.73 20.34 8.30
CA ARG A 251 -10.82 19.57 7.72
C ARG A 251 -10.91 19.87 6.23
N GLY A 252 -11.05 18.81 5.44
CA GLY A 252 -11.40 18.89 4.02
C GLY A 252 -12.89 19.20 3.81
N GLU A 253 -13.22 19.71 2.63
CA GLU A 253 -14.61 19.92 2.18
C GLU A 253 -15.18 18.67 1.50
#